data_AF-H9FJQ4-F1
#
_entry.id   AF-H9FJQ4-F1
#
_cell.length_a   1.000
_cell.length_b   1.000
_cell.length_c   1.000
_cell.angle_alpha   90.00
_cell.angle_beta   90.00
_cell.angle_gamma   90.00
#
_symmetry.space_group_name_H-M   'P 1'
#
loop_
_entity.id
_entity.type
_entity.pdbx_description
1 polymer ?
#
loop_
_entity_poly.entity_id
_entity_poly.type
_entity_poly.pdbx_seq_one_letter_code
_entity_poly.pdbx_strand_id
1 'polypeptide(L)'
;LKVLEPEGSPSLCLLKLMGEKGCTVTELSDFLQAMEHTEVLQLLSPPGIKITINPESKAVLAGQFVKLCCRATGHPFVQYQWFKMNKEIPNGNTSELIFNA
;
A
#
# COMPACT_ATOMS: atom_id res chain seq x y z
N LEU A 1 22.26 29.14 17.13
CA LEU A 1 21.38 29.05 15.95
C LEU A 1 20.84 27.61 15.89
N LYS A 2 19.65 27.37 16.49
CA LYS A 2 19.03 26.03 16.61
C LYS A 2 18.68 25.38 15.26
N VAL A 3 18.76 26.13 14.16
CA VAL A 3 18.46 25.68 12.78
C VAL A 3 19.45 24.62 12.26
N LEU A 4 20.59 24.44 12.93
CA LEU A 4 21.60 23.41 12.59
C LEU A 4 21.38 22.07 13.33
N GLU A 5 20.43 22.01 14.27
CA GLU A 5 20.04 20.77 14.94
C GLU A 5 19.06 20.00 14.02
N PRO A 6 19.08 18.66 13.96
CA PRO A 6 18.15 17.87 13.15
C PRO A 6 16.65 18.20 13.39
N GLU A 7 16.34 18.77 14.54
CA GLU A 7 15.03 19.19 15.04
C GLU A 7 14.75 20.68 14.79
N GLY A 8 15.73 21.41 14.25
CA GLY A 8 15.69 22.85 14.02
C GLY A 8 15.07 23.26 12.68
N SER A 9 14.79 22.31 11.79
CA SER A 9 14.17 22.59 10.51
C SER A 9 12.70 23.00 10.70
N PRO A 10 12.28 24.21 10.27
CA PRO A 10 10.88 24.63 10.36
C PRO A 10 9.93 23.67 9.64
N SER A 11 10.35 23.04 8.54
CA SER A 11 9.54 22.08 7.80
C SER A 11 9.35 20.77 8.56
N LEU A 12 10.38 20.28 9.26
CA LEU A 12 10.30 19.06 10.05
C LEU A 12 9.42 19.26 11.30
N CYS A 13 9.51 20.43 11.94
CA CYS A 13 8.61 20.82 13.03
C CYS A 13 7.15 20.86 12.57
N LEU A 14 6.88 21.44 11.38
CA LEU A 14 5.53 21.47 10.82
C LEU A 14 5.00 20.05 10.58
N LEU A 15 5.78 19.18 9.93
CA LEU A 15 5.38 17.79 9.69
C LEU A 15 5.10 17.03 10.98
N LYS A 16 5.91 17.24 12.03
CA LYS A 16 5.69 16.64 13.33
C LYS A 16 4.40 17.13 13.98
N LEU A 17 4.15 18.45 13.97
CA LEU A 17 2.91 19.04 14.48
C LEU A 17 1.69 18.54 13.72
N MET A 18 1.78 18.41 12.40
CA MET A 18 0.71 17.81 11.58
C MET A 18 0.42 16.38 12.03
N GLY A 19 1.44 15.55 12.24
CA GLY A 19 1.29 14.20 12.79
C GLY A 19 0.66 14.18 14.19
N GLU A 20 1.10 15.06 15.10
CA GLU A 20 0.55 15.20 16.46
C GLU A 20 -0.92 15.66 16.46
N LYS A 21 -1.32 16.44 15.45
CA LYS A 21 -2.71 16.88 15.25
C LYS A 21 -3.57 15.86 14.50
N GLY A 22 -3.01 14.71 14.12
CA GLY A 22 -3.70 13.67 13.39
C GLY A 22 -3.92 14.00 11.91
N CYS A 23 -3.18 14.97 11.36
CA CYS A 23 -3.32 15.33 9.96
C CYS A 23 -2.78 14.23 9.04
N THR A 24 -3.46 14.01 7.92
CA THR A 24 -3.10 12.99 6.93
C THR A 24 -2.23 13.55 5.81
N VAL A 25 -1.55 12.66 5.08
CA VAL A 25 -0.80 13.03 3.86
C VAL A 25 -1.74 13.61 2.79
N THR A 26 -3.03 13.24 2.80
CA THR A 26 -4.04 13.81 1.92
C THR A 26 -4.27 15.28 2.22
N GLU A 27 -4.42 15.65 3.49
CA GLU A 27 -4.59 17.05 3.89
C GLU A 27 -3.34 17.89 3.56
N LEU A 28 -2.14 17.33 3.76
CA LEU A 28 -0.90 17.98 3.32
C LEU A 28 -0.89 18.20 1.80
N SER A 29 -1.34 17.21 1.03
CA SER A 29 -1.45 17.30 -0.44
C SER A 29 -2.43 18.40 -0.85
N ASP A 30 -3.57 18.52 -0.18
CA ASP A 30 -4.58 19.56 -0.44
C ASP A 30 -4.01 20.97 -0.20
N PHE A 31 -3.24 21.15 0.89
CA PHE A 31 -2.55 22.42 1.16
C PHE A 31 -1.52 22.77 0.08
N LEU A 32 -0.67 21.81 -0.32
CA LEU A 32 0.33 22.04 -1.35
C LEU A 32 -0.31 22.37 -2.71
N GLN A 33 -1.44 21.74 -3.01
CA GLN A 33 -2.22 22.04 -4.22
C GLN A 33 -2.81 23.45 -4.18
N ALA A 34 -3.35 23.88 -3.04
CA ALA A 34 -3.85 25.25 -2.86
C ALA A 34 -2.76 26.32 -2.97
N MET A 35 -1.51 25.96 -2.65
CA MET A 35 -0.33 26.81 -2.80
C MET A 35 0.32 26.72 -4.20
N GLU A 36 -0.29 26.00 -5.14
CA GLU A 36 0.22 25.76 -6.50
C GLU A 36 1.57 25.02 -6.56
N HIS A 37 1.99 24.36 -5.48
CA HIS A 37 3.22 23.57 -5.40
C HIS A 37 3.01 22.11 -5.84
N THR A 38 2.52 21.93 -7.07
CA THR A 38 2.12 20.62 -7.60
C THR A 38 3.30 19.68 -7.86
N GLU A 39 4.51 20.20 -8.08
CA GLU A 39 5.73 19.40 -8.29
C GLU A 39 6.06 18.51 -7.09
N VAL A 40 5.77 18.98 -5.87
CA VAL A 40 6.08 18.27 -4.63
C VAL A 40 5.10 17.12 -4.37
N LEU A 41 3.90 17.16 -4.96
CA LEU A 41 2.89 16.11 -4.80
C LEU A 41 3.38 14.75 -5.31
N GLN A 42 4.27 14.73 -6.31
CA GLN A 42 4.86 13.48 -6.80
C GLN A 42 5.72 12.78 -5.73
N LEU A 43 6.34 13.54 -4.83
CA LEU A 43 7.14 13.01 -3.73
C LEU A 43 6.28 12.42 -2.60
N LEU A 44 5.01 12.85 -2.51
CA LEU A 44 4.04 12.36 -1.54
C LEU A 44 3.25 11.15 -2.06
N SER A 45 3.38 10.81 -3.34
CA SER A 45 2.71 9.65 -3.91
C SER A 45 3.15 8.39 -3.18
N PRO A 46 2.20 7.60 -2.63
CA PRO A 46 2.57 6.39 -1.93
C PRO A 46 3.27 5.40 -2.87
N PRO A 47 4.16 4.55 -2.34
CA PRO A 47 4.73 3.48 -3.14
C PRO A 47 3.60 2.63 -3.73
N GLY A 48 3.71 2.33 -5.03
CA GLY A 48 2.76 1.48 -5.72
C GLY A 48 2.66 0.08 -5.10
N ILE A 49 1.69 -0.71 -5.59
CA ILE A 49 1.49 -2.07 -5.09
C ILE A 49 2.76 -2.90 -5.32
N LYS A 50 3.28 -3.50 -4.25
CA LYS A 50 4.44 -4.38 -4.27
C LYS A 50 4.04 -5.75 -3.73
N ILE A 51 4.25 -6.79 -4.53
CA ILE A 51 4.07 -8.17 -4.08
C ILE A 51 5.28 -8.55 -3.23
N THR A 52 5.02 -8.97 -1.99
CA THR A 52 6.03 -9.42 -1.01
C THR A 52 6.11 -10.95 -0.94
N ILE A 53 5.01 -11.65 -1.25
CA ILE A 53 4.98 -13.11 -1.38
C ILE A 53 4.25 -13.45 -2.68
N ASN A 54 4.95 -14.12 -3.58
CA ASN A 54 4.35 -14.64 -4.81
C ASN A 54 3.66 -15.99 -4.55
N PRO A 55 2.58 -16.30 -5.27
CA PRO A 55 2.01 -17.64 -5.26
C PRO A 55 2.98 -18.65 -5.88
N GLU A 56 3.15 -19.79 -5.21
CA GLU A 56 4.01 -20.87 -5.68
C GLU A 56 3.25 -21.86 -6.56
N SER A 57 3.94 -22.41 -7.56
CA SER A 57 3.41 -23.51 -8.36
C SER A 57 3.39 -24.80 -7.53
N LYS A 58 2.26 -25.52 -7.58
CA LYS A 58 2.07 -26.78 -6.85
C LYS A 58 1.51 -27.85 -7.78
N ALA A 59 2.15 -29.02 -7.78
CA ALA A 59 1.61 -30.24 -8.39
C ALA A 59 0.92 -31.06 -7.31
N VAL A 60 -0.36 -31.39 -7.52
CA VAL A 60 -1.17 -32.15 -6.56
C VAL A 60 -2.00 -33.20 -7.28
N LEU A 61 -2.48 -34.19 -6.53
CA LEU A 61 -3.41 -35.19 -7.06
C LEU A 61 -4.85 -34.63 -7.03
N ALA A 62 -5.68 -35.11 -7.95
CA ALA A 62 -7.11 -34.75 -7.96
C ALA A 62 -7.78 -35.11 -6.62
N GLY A 63 -8.65 -34.24 -6.13
CA GLY A 63 -9.32 -34.40 -4.84
C GLY A 63 -8.56 -33.79 -3.65
N GLN A 64 -7.30 -33.36 -3.82
CA GLN A 64 -6.53 -32.72 -2.76
C GLN A 64 -6.87 -31.25 -2.61
N PHE A 65 -6.81 -30.77 -1.36
CA PHE A 65 -6.93 -29.33 -1.08
C PHE A 65 -5.62 -28.62 -1.39
N VAL A 66 -5.72 -27.54 -2.16
CA VAL A 66 -4.62 -26.65 -2.49
C VAL A 66 -4.83 -25.32 -1.80
N LYS A 67 -3.76 -24.83 -1.16
CA LYS A 67 -3.68 -23.46 -0.65
C LYS A 67 -2.62 -22.68 -1.43
N LEU A 68 -3.05 -21.62 -2.09
CA LEU A 68 -2.17 -20.62 -2.70
C LEU A 68 -2.14 -19.37 -1.82
N CYS A 69 -0.97 -18.75 -1.71
CA CYS A 69 -0.77 -17.56 -0.88
C CYS A 69 -0.14 -16.45 -1.74
N CYS A 70 -0.70 -15.24 -1.66
CA CYS A 70 -0.14 -14.03 -2.25
C CYS A 70 -0.20 -12.94 -1.18
N ARG A 71 0.90 -12.23 -0.95
CA ARG A 71 0.91 -11.05 -0.09
C ARG A 71 1.44 -9.86 -0.85
N ALA A 72 0.75 -8.74 -0.72
CA ALA A 72 1.17 -7.47 -1.27
C ALA A 72 1.09 -6.37 -0.21
N THR A 73 1.89 -5.34 -0.40
CA THR A 73 1.86 -4.09 0.34
C THR A 73 1.48 -2.97 -0.62
N GLY A 74 0.67 -2.02 -0.16
CA GLY A 74 0.21 -0.89 -0.96
C GLY A 74 -0.60 0.05 -0.08
N HIS A 75 -0.68 1.31 -0.49
CA HIS A 75 -1.42 2.35 0.22
C HIS A 75 -2.71 2.70 -0.55
N PRO A 76 -3.82 3.04 0.13
CA PRO A 76 -4.03 2.93 1.58
C PRO A 76 -4.18 1.47 2.05
N PHE A 77 -4.62 0.57 1.17
CA PHE A 77 -4.74 -0.86 1.42
C PHE A 77 -4.76 -1.62 0.09
N VAL A 78 -4.31 -2.87 0.11
CA VAL A 78 -4.37 -3.76 -1.06
C VAL A 78 -5.67 -4.54 -1.09
N GLN A 79 -6.23 -4.72 -2.28
CA GLN A 79 -7.35 -5.61 -2.53
C GLN A 79 -6.85 -6.84 -3.30
N TYR A 80 -7.39 -8.00 -2.97
CA TYR A 80 -7.04 -9.25 -3.62
C TYR A 80 -8.20 -9.69 -4.53
N GLN A 81 -7.85 -10.29 -5.66
CA GLN A 81 -8.80 -11.00 -6.51
C GLN A 81 -8.07 -12.16 -7.20
N TRP A 82 -8.53 -13.37 -6.96
CA TRP A 82 -7.99 -14.56 -7.63
C TRP A 82 -8.71 -14.83 -8.95
N PHE A 83 -7.94 -15.24 -9.95
CA PHE A 83 -8.44 -15.60 -11.28
C PHE A 83 -8.01 -17.01 -11.66
N LYS A 84 -8.88 -17.74 -12.35
CA LYS A 84 -8.57 -19.00 -13.03
C LYS A 84 -8.94 -18.85 -14.50
N MET A 85 -7.97 -18.96 -15.39
CA MET A 85 -8.20 -18.85 -16.85
C MET A 85 -9.02 -17.59 -17.22
N ASN A 86 -8.61 -16.43 -16.70
CA ASN A 86 -9.26 -15.12 -16.88
C ASN A 86 -10.69 -14.99 -16.31
N LYS A 87 -11.15 -15.96 -15.51
CA LYS A 87 -12.42 -15.85 -14.77
C LYS A 87 -12.13 -15.57 -13.30
N GLU A 88 -12.82 -14.57 -12.76
CA GLU A 88 -12.81 -14.28 -11.33
C GLU A 88 -13.34 -15.48 -10.54
N ILE A 89 -12.65 -15.81 -9.47
CA ILE A 89 -13.12 -16.78 -8.50
C ILE A 89 -14.01 -16.04 -7.50
N PRO A 90 -15.31 -16.40 -7.38
CA PRO A 90 -16.19 -15.81 -6.39
C PRO A 90 -15.62 -16.02 -4.98
N ASN A 91 -15.66 -14.98 -4.15
CA ASN A 91 -15.10 -14.97 -2.79
C ASN A 91 -13.58 -15.21 -2.72
N GLY A 92 -12.88 -15.15 -3.86
CA GLY A 92 -11.42 -15.16 -3.94
C GLY A 92 -10.82 -13.78 -3.69
N ASN A 93 -11.24 -13.10 -2.62
CA ASN A 93 -10.88 -11.70 -2.34
C ASN A 93 -9.91 -11.54 -1.14
N THR A 94 -9.24 -12.62 -0.76
CA THR A 94 -8.25 -12.62 0.33
C THR A 94 -6.85 -12.99 -0.17
N SER A 95 -5.85 -12.79 0.68
CA SER A 95 -4.45 -13.17 0.40
C SER A 95 -4.24 -14.67 0.18
N GLU A 96 -5.24 -15.49 0.50
CA GLU A 96 -5.18 -16.94 0.40
C GLU A 96 -6.33 -17.46 -0.47
N LEU A 97 -6.02 -18.41 -1.36
CA LEU A 97 -7.03 -19.14 -2.11
C LEU A 97 -6.94 -20.62 -1.74
N ILE A 98 -8.05 -21.16 -1.25
CA ILE A 98 -8.19 -22.57 -0.92
C ILE A 98 -9.24 -23.18 -1.85
N PHE A 99 -8.85 -24.23 -2.58
CA PHE A 99 -9.75 -24.95 -3.46
C PHE A 99 -9.38 -26.44 -3.51
N ASN A 100 -10.31 -27.27 -3.99
CA ASN A 100 -10.07 -28.69 -4.26
C ASN A 100 -9.66 -28.85 -5.73
N ALA A 101 -8.55 -29.56 -5.98
CA ALA A 101 -7.94 -29.73 -7.30
C ALA A 101 -8.64 -30.78 -8.16
#